data_AF-A0A6B9FYC2-F1
#
_entry.id   AF-A0A6B9FYC2-F1
#
_cell.length_a   1.000
_cell.length_b   1.000
_cell.length_c   1.000
_cell.angle_alpha   90.00
_cell.angle_beta   90.00
_cell.angle_gamma   90.00
#
_symmetry.space_group_name_H-M   'P 1'
#
loop_
_entity.id
_entity.type
_entity.pdbx_description
1 polymer ?
#
loop_
_entity_poly.entity_id
_entity_poly.type
_entity_poly.pdbx_seq_one_letter_code
_entity_poly.pdbx_strand_id
1 'polypeptide(L)'
;MALDHGMLNVPLDKRGNFHKELDDHLAAEKRRKEDEMFVRKTAFSDDKAIANELYLKLDKDLVKAEAKRRGMKLSEFREVLKDIRDFRPKRAPVAFAPFIKAA
;
A
#
# COMPACT_ATOMS: atom_id res chain seq x y z
N MET A 1 40.55 23.31 -28.47
CA MET A 1 39.80 22.86 -27.27
C MET A 1 39.98 21.36 -27.18
N ALA A 2 40.77 20.88 -26.22
CA ALA A 2 40.99 19.45 -26.03
C ALA A 2 39.74 18.84 -25.42
N LEU A 3 39.11 17.91 -26.13
CA LEU A 3 38.06 17.08 -25.58
C LEU A 3 38.71 16.23 -24.48
N ASP A 4 38.36 16.52 -23.23
CA ASP A 4 38.80 15.76 -22.07
C ASP A 4 38.23 14.33 -22.17
N HIS A 5 39.02 13.43 -22.76
CA HIS A 5 38.72 12.00 -22.86
C HIS A 5 39.20 11.24 -21.60
N GLY A 6 39.22 11.90 -20.44
CA GLY A 6 39.86 11.45 -19.21
C GLY A 6 39.39 10.14 -18.57
N MET A 7 38.35 9.47 -19.08
CA MET A 7 37.91 8.16 -18.56
C MET A 7 37.88 7.02 -19.58
N LEU A 8 38.03 7.30 -20.88
CA LEU A 8 37.90 6.25 -21.89
C LEU A 8 39.22 5.57 -22.25
N ASN A 9 40.37 6.21 -21.97
CA ASN A 9 41.71 5.72 -22.29
C ASN A 9 42.43 4.99 -21.14
N VAL A 10 41.74 4.69 -20.03
CA VAL A 10 42.33 3.93 -18.93
C VAL A 10 42.13 2.43 -19.19
N PRO A 11 43.20 1.60 -19.20
CA PRO A 11 43.08 0.14 -19.31
C PRO A 11 42.11 -0.37 -18.24
N LEU A 12 41.29 -1.37 -18.57
CA LEU A 12 40.33 -1.97 -17.62
C LEU A 12 40.99 -2.32 -16.28
N ASP A 13 42.25 -2.76 -16.31
CA ASP A 13 43.06 -3.13 -15.14
C ASP A 13 43.47 -1.97 -14.22
N LYS A 14 43.32 -0.72 -14.67
CA LYS A 14 43.60 0.52 -13.90
C LYS A 14 42.33 1.31 -13.58
N ARG A 15 41.17 0.87 -14.07
CA ARG A 15 39.88 1.38 -13.60
C ARG A 15 39.72 0.81 -12.20
N GLY A 16 39.43 1.67 -11.21
CA GLY A 16 39.16 1.23 -9.84
C GLY A 16 38.06 0.17 -9.79
N ASN A 17 37.78 -0.37 -8.60
CA ASN A 17 36.90 -1.52 -8.37
C ASN A 17 35.39 -1.18 -8.61
N PHE A 18 35.07 -0.63 -9.78
CA PHE A 18 33.77 -0.14 -10.22
C PHE A 18 32.71 -1.24 -10.18
N HIS A 19 33.11 -2.49 -10.46
CA HIS A 19 32.23 -3.63 -10.30
C HIS A 19 31.76 -3.81 -8.85
N LYS A 20 32.66 -3.62 -7.87
CA LYS A 20 32.33 -3.70 -6.45
C LYS A 20 31.41 -2.55 -6.02
N GLU A 21 31.69 -1.32 -6.45
CA GLU A 21 30.84 -0.17 -6.15
C GLU A 21 29.44 -0.30 -6.78
N LEU A 22 29.36 -0.86 -7.99
CA LEU A 22 28.10 -1.12 -8.68
C LEU A 22 27.30 -2.26 -8.00
N ASP A 23 27.97 -3.32 -7.57
CA ASP A 23 27.35 -4.41 -6.80
C ASP A 23 26.84 -3.92 -5.43
N ASP A 24 27.63 -3.12 -4.72
CA ASP A 24 27.25 -2.52 -3.44
C ASP A 24 26.04 -1.58 -3.60
N HIS A 25 26.01 -0.76 -4.66
CA HIS A 25 24.87 0.10 -4.97
C HIS A 25 23.61 -0.72 -5.33
N LEU A 26 23.74 -1.77 -6.14
CA LEU A 26 22.62 -2.64 -6.50
C LEU A 26 22.07 -3.38 -5.27
N ALA A 27 22.94 -3.82 -4.37
CA ALA A 27 22.55 -4.43 -3.10
C ALA A 27 21.81 -3.44 -2.18
N ALA A 28 22.28 -2.19 -2.10
CA ALA A 28 21.60 -1.13 -1.33
C ALA A 28 20.20 -0.81 -1.89
N GLU A 29 20.06 -0.72 -3.21
CA GLU A 29 18.76 -0.50 -3.87
C GLU A 29 17.79 -1.67 -3.66
N LYS A 30 18.27 -2.92 -3.68
CA LYS A 30 17.44 -4.09 -3.35
C LYS A 30 16.92 -4.02 -1.92
N ARG A 31 17.79 -3.72 -0.95
CA ARG A 31 17.39 -3.56 0.46
C ARG A 31 16.36 -2.45 0.63
N ARG A 32 16.56 -1.27 0.02
CA ARG A 32 15.58 -0.18 0.07
C ARG A 32 14.21 -0.60 -0.45
N LYS A 33 14.17 -1.32 -1.58
CA LYS A 33 12.90 -1.82 -2.15
C LYS A 33 12.24 -2.86 -1.27
N GLU A 34 13.02 -3.74 -0.65
CA GLU A 34 12.53 -4.73 0.32
C GLU A 34 11.94 -4.04 1.55
N ASP A 35 12.63 -3.05 2.11
CA ASP A 35 12.17 -2.25 3.24
C ASP A 35 10.88 -1.50 2.89
N GLU A 36 10.81 -0.86 1.72
CA GLU A 36 9.58 -0.20 1.25
C GLU A 36 8.41 -1.19 1.11
N MET A 37 8.66 -2.39 0.57
CA MET A 37 7.64 -3.42 0.47
C MET A 37 7.20 -3.90 1.85
N PHE A 38 8.13 -4.05 2.79
CA PHE A 38 7.82 -4.43 4.16
C PHE A 38 6.92 -3.39 4.84
N VAL A 39 7.30 -2.11 4.78
CA VAL A 39 6.50 -1.00 5.34
C VAL A 39 5.11 -0.93 4.71
N ARG A 40 4.98 -1.15 3.40
CA ARG A 40 3.66 -1.20 2.73
C ARG A 40 2.82 -2.37 3.22
N LYS A 41 3.42 -3.54 3.45
CA LYS A 41 2.72 -4.73 3.95
C LYS A 41 2.26 -4.54 5.39
N THR A 42 3.10 -3.98 6.26
CA THR A 42 2.72 -3.70 7.66
C THR A 42 1.59 -2.67 7.72
N ALA A 43 1.71 -1.56 6.97
CA ALA A 43 0.64 -0.56 6.90
C ALA A 43 -0.68 -1.15 6.40
N PHE A 44 -0.66 -2.01 5.36
CA PHE A 44 -1.87 -2.69 4.88
C PHE A 44 -2.47 -3.63 5.93
N SER A 45 -1.64 -4.36 6.68
CA SER A 45 -2.07 -5.25 7.77
C SER A 45 -2.75 -4.47 8.89
N ASP A 46 -2.15 -3.36 9.32
CA ASP A 46 -2.69 -2.49 10.36
C ASP A 46 -4.02 -1.86 9.92
N ASP A 47 -4.07 -1.33 8.70
CA ASP A 47 -5.30 -0.81 8.10
C ASP A 47 -6.39 -1.89 8.06
N LYS A 48 -6.02 -3.14 7.74
CA LYS A 48 -6.97 -4.27 7.69
C LYS A 48 -7.49 -4.65 9.06
N ALA A 49 -6.67 -4.59 10.10
CA ALA A 49 -7.10 -4.80 11.47
C ALA A 49 -8.14 -3.73 11.87
N ILE A 50 -7.85 -2.46 11.61
CA ILE A 50 -8.77 -1.34 11.86
C ILE A 50 -10.07 -1.52 11.07
N ALA A 51 -9.99 -1.86 9.79
CA ALA A 51 -11.16 -2.07 8.94
C ALA A 51 -12.06 -3.21 9.48
N ASN A 52 -11.47 -4.30 9.97
CA ASN A 52 -12.21 -5.40 10.59
C ASN A 52 -12.94 -4.94 11.86
N GLU A 53 -12.27 -4.21 12.75
CA GLU A 53 -12.90 -3.68 13.96
C GLU A 53 -14.07 -2.76 13.66
N LEU A 54 -13.89 -1.84 12.70
CA LEU A 54 -14.94 -0.93 12.27
C LEU A 54 -16.11 -1.67 11.63
N TYR A 55 -15.84 -2.71 10.84
CA TYR A 55 -16.88 -3.54 10.24
C TYR A 55 -17.76 -4.23 11.29
N LEU A 56 -17.17 -4.68 12.40
CA LEU A 56 -17.92 -5.28 13.52
C LEU A 56 -18.78 -4.26 14.28
N LYS A 57 -18.40 -2.98 14.25
CA LYS A 57 -19.14 -1.86 14.88
C LYS A 57 -20.27 -1.29 14.00
N LEU A 58 -20.44 -1.80 12.79
CA LEU A 58 -21.49 -1.35 11.87
C LEU A 58 -22.89 -1.65 12.43
N ASP A 59 -23.74 -0.62 12.45
CA ASP A 59 -25.14 -0.76 12.81
C ASP A 59 -25.95 -1.34 11.64
N LYS A 60 -26.64 -2.45 11.90
CA LYS A 60 -27.39 -3.20 10.88
C LYS A 60 -28.57 -2.40 10.31
N ASP A 61 -29.18 -1.52 11.10
CA ASP A 61 -30.34 -0.74 10.69
C ASP A 61 -29.91 0.43 9.80
N LEU A 62 -28.79 1.09 10.13
CA LEU A 62 -28.19 2.12 9.28
C LEU A 62 -27.76 1.57 7.92
N VAL A 63 -27.10 0.40 7.90
CA VAL A 63 -26.70 -0.27 6.66
C VAL A 63 -27.93 -0.64 5.81
N LYS A 64 -29.02 -1.09 6.43
CA LYS A 64 -30.28 -1.42 5.75
C LYS A 64 -30.97 -0.18 5.19
N ALA A 65 -31.00 0.90 5.95
CA ALA A 65 -31.57 2.18 5.51
C ALA A 65 -30.80 2.73 4.29
N GLU A 66 -29.47 2.65 4.31
CA GLU A 66 -28.65 3.11 3.20
C GLU A 66 -28.78 2.21 1.96
N ALA A 67 -28.81 0.89 2.12
CA ALA A 67 -29.08 -0.03 1.01
C ALA A 67 -30.41 0.30 0.33
N LYS A 68 -31.46 0.56 1.12
CA LYS A 68 -32.77 0.97 0.61
C LYS A 68 -32.72 2.34 -0.08
N ARG A 69 -32.03 3.32 0.49
CA ARG A 69 -31.83 4.66 -0.11
C ARG A 69 -31.17 4.57 -1.49
N ARG A 70 -30.22 3.65 -1.66
CA ARG A 70 -29.51 3.43 -2.92
C ARG A 70 -30.22 2.48 -3.88
N GLY A 71 -31.37 1.93 -3.51
CA GLY A 71 -32.10 0.95 -4.31
C GLY A 71 -31.39 -0.39 -4.48
N MET A 72 -30.43 -0.72 -3.59
CA MET A 72 -29.66 -1.97 -3.64
C MET A 72 -30.25 -3.03 -2.71
N LYS A 73 -30.02 -4.32 -3.04
CA LYS A 73 -30.32 -5.39 -2.08
C LYS A 73 -29.36 -5.31 -0.90
N LEU A 74 -29.84 -5.62 0.30
CA LEU A 74 -29.03 -5.61 1.51
C LEU A 74 -27.83 -6.57 1.42
N SER A 75 -28.00 -7.72 0.77
CA SER A 75 -26.91 -8.68 0.53
C SER A 75 -25.81 -8.08 -0.35
N GLU A 76 -26.17 -7.45 -1.46
CA GLU A 76 -25.23 -6.80 -2.38
C GLU A 76 -24.47 -5.68 -1.67
N PHE A 77 -25.19 -4.85 -0.91
CA PHE A 77 -24.56 -3.76 -0.16
C PHE A 77 -23.60 -4.26 0.93
N ARG A 78 -23.93 -5.38 1.59
CA ARG A 78 -23.02 -6.02 2.56
C ARG A 78 -21.77 -6.59 1.92
N GLU A 79 -21.88 -7.19 0.74
CA GLU A 79 -20.69 -7.65 0.00
C GLU A 79 -19.79 -6.48 -0.39
N VAL A 80 -20.35 -5.33 -0.81
CA VAL A 80 -19.54 -4.13 -1.08
C VAL A 80 -18.77 -3.67 0.17
N LEU A 81 -19.43 -3.65 1.34
CA LEU A 81 -18.77 -3.29 2.60
C LEU A 81 -17.67 -4.30 2.99
N LYS A 82 -17.90 -5.59 2.72
CA LYS A 82 -16.93 -6.66 2.95
C LYS A 82 -15.73 -6.56 1.99
N ASP A 83 -15.95 -6.24 0.72
CA ASP A 83 -14.88 -5.99 -0.25
C ASP A 83 -14.03 -4.79 0.13
N ILE A 84 -14.65 -3.73 0.66
CA ILE A 84 -13.93 -2.56 1.18
C ILE A 84 -13.01 -2.97 2.33
N ARG A 85 -13.51 -3.80 3.27
CA ARG A 85 -12.72 -4.35 4.39
C ARG A 85 -11.56 -5.21 3.91
N ASP A 86 -11.78 -6.08 2.93
CA ASP A 86 -10.80 -7.11 2.54
C ASP A 86 -9.75 -6.60 1.55
N PHE A 87 -10.14 -5.73 0.61
CA PHE A 87 -9.28 -5.29 -0.50
C PHE A 87 -8.90 -3.81 -0.44
N ARG A 88 -9.64 -2.97 0.29
CA ARG A 88 -9.39 -1.53 0.36
C ARG A 88 -9.45 -1.01 1.81
N PRO A 89 -8.70 -1.61 2.74
CA PRO A 89 -8.83 -1.33 4.17
C PRO A 89 -8.55 0.14 4.52
N LYS A 90 -7.64 0.81 3.80
CA LYS A 90 -7.38 2.25 3.94
C LYS A 90 -8.60 3.16 3.75
N ARG A 91 -9.60 2.71 2.97
CA ARG A 91 -10.85 3.45 2.73
C ARG A 91 -11.96 3.09 3.71
N ALA A 92 -11.79 2.01 4.47
CA ALA A 92 -12.80 1.50 5.39
C ALA A 92 -13.21 2.53 6.45
N PRO A 93 -12.30 3.31 7.08
CA PRO A 93 -12.71 4.31 8.08
C PRO A 93 -13.70 5.34 7.53
N VAL A 94 -13.45 5.85 6.33
CA VAL A 94 -14.32 6.83 5.67
C VAL A 94 -15.62 6.19 5.21
N ALA A 95 -15.54 4.99 4.62
CA ALA A 95 -16.71 4.30 4.10
C ALA A 95 -17.66 3.82 5.20
N PHE A 96 -17.13 3.45 6.37
CA PHE A 96 -17.89 2.88 7.49
C PHE A 96 -18.40 3.94 8.47
N ALA A 97 -17.78 5.12 8.51
CA ALA A 97 -18.18 6.21 9.41
C ALA A 97 -19.70 6.51 9.44
N PRO A 98 -20.45 6.54 8.30
CA PRO A 98 -21.88 6.84 8.33
C PRO A 98 -22.75 5.75 8.99
N PHE A 99 -22.19 4.57 9.22
CA PHE A 99 -22.89 3.38 9.68
C PHE A 99 -22.50 2.97 11.10
N ILE A 100 -21.57 3.69 11.72
CA ILE A 100 -21.19 3.47 13.12
C ILE A 100 -22.01 4.45 13.95
N LYS A 101 -22.84 3.93 14.88
CA LYS A 101 -23.52 4.80 15.84
C LYS A 101 -22.46 5.47 16.71
N ALA A 102 -22.50 6.80 16.79
CA ALA A 102 -21.84 7.50 17.88
C ALA A 102 -22.47 6.98 19.19
N ALA A 103 -21.62 6.49 20.09
CA ALA A 103 -22.04 6.02 21.41
C ALA A 103 -22.70 7.14 22.21
#